data_AF-A0A143XRL1-F1
#
_entry.id   AF-A0A143XRL1-F1
#
_cell.length_a   1.000
_cell.length_b   1.000
_cell.length_c   1.000
_cell.angle_alpha   90.00
_cell.angle_beta   90.00
_cell.angle_gamma   90.00
#
_symmetry.space_group_name_H-M   'P 1'
#
loop_
_entity.id
_entity.type
_entity.pdbx_description
1 polymer ?
#
loop_
_entity_poly.entity_id
_entity_poly.type
_entity_poly.pdbx_seq_one_letter_code
_entity_poly.pdbx_strand_id
1 'polypeptide(L)'
;MTKKEACRILGIAADASLQDIKKRYRHLMTQVHPDVHVSVRKRYAYSAREINIAYSVLRREREEAQSSGGRRSDEFSSGTFSESMAGSRKKRASVWDAPVNPQAYMERDIFHYAEDFDGSIIGHFPIARGKYLWKTEEDFPLFLRSIYLCGKQLLDEIDDRLHRRAPAASRLDIQAELTYLLAQQFIHSTALLHELAKEKITAEDGSTIFRVAAMLETGGDYGAQKSGAPLDLHFVTKAPVRHSFSLKPGDLLYPAGIRKHRLYLKNRGGQELGYLSFHDDRMYYIVVPLLEQRGVMVRVESAGTAGTNGSSPNRETGSRRSHPLRLWLKLPQEAGHVMPENLNLKIENLLNEYQGQV
;
A
#
# COMPACT_ATOMS: atom_id res chain seq x y z
N MET A 1 31.48 -26.52 4.66
CA MET A 1 30.24 -27.13 4.13
C MET A 1 29.99 -26.56 2.75
N THR A 2 29.80 -27.41 1.74
CA THR A 2 29.61 -27.01 0.33
C THR A 2 28.14 -26.69 0.03
N LYS A 3 27.83 -25.96 -1.05
CA LYS A 3 26.43 -25.67 -1.46
C LYS A 3 25.58 -26.93 -1.61
N LYS A 4 26.11 -27.93 -2.31
CA LYS A 4 25.42 -29.21 -2.56
C LYS A 4 25.11 -29.95 -1.26
N GLU A 5 26.01 -29.85 -0.29
CA GLU A 5 25.83 -30.39 1.06
C GLU A 5 24.83 -29.58 1.88
N ALA A 6 24.83 -28.25 1.77
CA ALA A 6 23.85 -27.37 2.42
C ALA A 6 22.41 -27.63 1.92
N CYS A 7 22.23 -27.78 0.60
CA CYS A 7 20.95 -28.17 0.00
C CYS A 7 20.49 -29.55 0.48
N ARG A 8 21.42 -30.50 0.64
CA ARG A 8 21.12 -31.83 1.20
C ARG A 8 20.68 -31.75 2.65
N ILE A 9 21.34 -30.92 3.47
CA ILE A 9 21.01 -30.74 4.90
C ILE A 9 19.64 -30.09 5.08
N LEU A 10 19.25 -29.11 4.25
CA LEU A 10 17.90 -28.52 4.29
C LEU A 10 16.85 -29.37 3.54
N GLY A 11 17.27 -30.31 2.69
CA GLY A 11 16.37 -31.12 1.87
C GLY A 11 15.67 -30.31 0.78
N ILE A 12 16.39 -29.39 0.13
CA ILE A 12 15.88 -28.50 -0.92
C ILE A 12 16.65 -28.66 -2.22
N ALA A 13 16.03 -28.28 -3.34
CA ALA A 13 16.68 -28.24 -4.64
C ALA A 13 17.72 -27.11 -4.73
N ALA A 14 18.71 -27.26 -5.62
CA ALA A 14 19.82 -26.31 -5.76
C ALA A 14 19.40 -24.94 -6.35
N ASP A 15 18.24 -24.89 -7.00
CA ASP A 15 17.60 -23.73 -7.59
C ASP A 15 16.49 -23.11 -6.71
N ALA A 16 16.23 -23.68 -5.52
CA ALA A 16 15.21 -23.19 -4.60
C ALA A 16 15.39 -21.69 -4.27
N SER A 17 14.26 -20.99 -4.16
CA SER A 17 14.23 -19.54 -3.90
C SER A 17 14.65 -19.23 -2.47
N LEU A 18 15.00 -17.96 -2.20
CA LEU A 18 15.30 -17.51 -0.82
C LEU A 18 14.13 -17.73 0.14
N GLN A 19 12.89 -17.63 -0.35
CA GLN A 19 11.69 -17.88 0.44
C GLN A 19 11.55 -19.36 0.79
N ASP A 20 11.82 -20.25 -0.16
CA ASP A 20 11.78 -21.70 0.08
C ASP A 20 12.88 -22.15 1.05
N ILE A 21 14.08 -21.57 0.92
CA ILE A 21 15.20 -21.79 1.85
C ILE A 21 14.80 -21.37 3.27
N LYS A 22 14.22 -20.18 3.43
CA LYS A 22 13.76 -19.66 4.74
C LYS A 22 12.65 -20.52 5.33
N LYS A 23 11.63 -20.85 4.52
CA LYS A 23 10.52 -21.71 4.93
C LYS A 23 11.01 -23.06 5.43
N ARG A 24 11.90 -23.70 4.67
CA ARG A 24 12.43 -25.01 5.04
C ARG A 24 13.30 -24.96 6.29
N TYR A 25 14.14 -23.94 6.41
CA TYR A 25 14.95 -23.71 7.62
C TYR A 25 14.07 -23.56 8.88
N ARG A 26 13.03 -22.71 8.83
CA ARG A 26 12.09 -22.50 9.95
C ARG A 26 11.41 -23.83 10.34
N HIS A 27 10.93 -24.59 9.35
CA HIS A 27 10.30 -25.88 9.57
C HIS A 27 11.21 -26.93 10.21
N LEU A 28 12.50 -26.93 9.87
CA LEU A 28 13.46 -27.85 10.48
C LEU A 28 13.79 -27.43 11.91
N MET A 29 13.95 -26.14 12.18
CA MET A 29 14.26 -25.64 13.52
C MET A 29 13.19 -25.98 14.56
N THR A 30 11.91 -25.94 14.20
CA THR A 30 10.83 -26.36 15.12
C THR A 30 10.87 -27.84 15.49
N GLN A 31 11.61 -28.67 14.75
CA GLN A 31 11.76 -30.10 15.04
C GLN A 31 13.02 -30.43 15.82
N VAL A 32 14.08 -29.64 15.66
CA VAL A 32 15.41 -29.97 16.20
C VAL A 32 15.92 -29.02 17.26
N HIS A 33 15.26 -27.88 17.50
CA HIS A 33 15.69 -26.86 18.47
C HIS A 33 15.81 -27.46 19.89
N PRO A 34 16.81 -27.05 20.69
CA PRO A 34 17.04 -27.59 22.04
C PRO A 34 15.82 -27.49 22.97
N ASP A 35 14.99 -26.46 22.81
CA ASP A 35 13.82 -26.20 23.64
C ASP A 35 12.55 -26.95 23.21
N VAL A 36 12.62 -27.74 22.13
CA VAL A 36 11.49 -28.56 21.68
C VAL A 36 11.39 -29.79 22.58
N HIS A 37 10.21 -29.99 23.17
CA HIS A 37 9.94 -31.09 24.10
C HIS A 37 10.30 -32.45 23.46
N VAL A 38 11.05 -33.28 24.19
CA VAL A 38 11.65 -34.54 23.67
C VAL A 38 10.63 -35.48 23.01
N SER A 39 9.37 -35.43 23.47
CA SER A 39 8.26 -36.22 22.93
C SER A 39 7.76 -35.80 21.53
N VAL A 40 8.05 -34.57 21.08
CA VAL A 40 7.62 -34.02 19.78
C VAL A 40 8.79 -33.98 18.77
N ARG A 41 10.01 -34.27 19.23
CA ARG A 41 11.23 -34.22 18.44
C ARG A 41 11.20 -35.27 17.33
N LYS A 42 10.82 -34.88 16.12
CA LYS A 42 10.96 -35.73 14.93
C LYS A 42 12.45 -35.95 14.66
N ARG A 43 12.84 -37.20 14.37
CA ARG A 43 14.23 -37.54 14.04
C ARG A 43 14.55 -36.99 12.65
N TYR A 44 15.11 -35.80 12.62
CA TYR A 44 15.82 -35.30 11.45
C TYR A 44 17.28 -35.71 11.52
N ALA A 45 17.87 -36.06 10.38
CA ALA A 45 19.22 -36.62 10.31
C ALA A 45 20.33 -35.62 10.73
N TYR A 46 20.00 -34.32 10.79
CA TYR A 46 20.93 -33.24 11.06
C TYR A 46 20.53 -32.46 12.31
N SER A 47 21.52 -32.04 13.08
CA SER A 47 21.37 -31.22 14.28
C SER A 47 20.97 -29.78 13.95
N ALA A 48 20.42 -29.06 14.94
CA ALA A 48 20.13 -27.63 14.82
C ALA A 48 21.37 -26.81 14.40
N ARG A 49 22.56 -27.20 14.88
CA ARG A 49 23.83 -26.57 14.49
C ARG A 49 24.11 -26.75 12.99
N GLU A 50 23.95 -27.96 12.47
CA GLU A 50 24.19 -28.25 11.05
C GLU A 50 23.16 -27.54 10.15
N ILE A 51 21.90 -27.45 10.59
CA ILE A 51 20.84 -26.72 9.88
C ILE A 51 21.12 -25.21 9.87
N ASN A 52 21.62 -24.63 10.98
CA ASN A 52 22.06 -23.23 11.05
C ASN A 52 23.20 -22.95 10.06
N ILE A 53 24.21 -23.83 10.05
CA ILE A 53 25.34 -23.72 9.13
C ILE A 53 24.85 -23.83 7.67
N ALA A 54 23.94 -24.78 7.39
CA ALA A 54 23.32 -24.97 6.08
C ALA A 54 22.60 -23.73 5.56
N TYR A 55 21.73 -23.15 6.38
CA TYR A 55 21.01 -21.93 6.05
C TYR A 55 21.94 -20.73 5.84
N SER A 56 22.95 -20.55 6.69
CA SER A 56 23.88 -19.42 6.58
C SER A 56 24.66 -19.40 5.26
N VAL A 57 25.07 -20.57 4.75
CA VAL A 57 25.79 -20.69 3.47
C VAL A 57 24.87 -20.42 2.30
N LEU A 58 23.67 -20.99 2.30
CA LEU A 58 22.71 -20.80 1.20
C LEU A 58 22.15 -19.38 1.13
N ARG A 59 21.93 -18.76 2.30
CA ARG A 59 21.53 -17.35 2.40
C ARG A 59 22.62 -16.44 1.83
N ARG A 60 23.87 -16.61 2.26
CA ARG A 60 25.01 -15.81 1.83
C ARG A 60 25.25 -15.92 0.32
N GLU A 61 25.22 -17.13 -0.24
CA GLU A 61 25.40 -17.30 -1.68
C GLU A 61 24.29 -16.64 -2.52
N ARG A 62 23.05 -16.63 -2.02
CA ARG A 62 21.93 -16.00 -2.72
C ARG A 62 21.95 -14.49 -2.58
N GLU A 63 22.35 -13.97 -1.42
CA GLU A 63 22.60 -12.55 -1.20
C GLU A 63 23.80 -12.08 -2.04
N GLU A 64 24.88 -12.84 -2.14
CA GLU A 64 26.06 -12.57 -3.00
C GLU A 64 25.73 -12.67 -4.49
N ALA A 65 24.89 -13.62 -4.91
CA ALA A 65 24.40 -13.73 -6.29
C ALA A 65 23.44 -12.59 -6.69
N GLN A 66 22.76 -11.98 -5.71
CA GLN A 66 21.95 -10.77 -5.90
C GLN A 66 22.78 -9.49 -5.74
N SER A 67 23.97 -9.57 -5.15
CA SER A 67 24.87 -8.46 -4.82
C SER A 67 26.15 -8.45 -5.66
N SER A 68 26.08 -8.84 -6.94
CA SER A 68 27.11 -8.52 -7.94
C SER A 68 27.15 -7.01 -8.27
N GLY A 69 27.26 -6.21 -7.22
CA GLY A 69 27.29 -4.76 -7.14
C GLY A 69 27.61 -4.32 -5.71
N GLY A 70 28.77 -4.69 -5.18
CA GLY A 70 29.37 -4.03 -4.01
C GLY A 70 29.72 -4.95 -2.83
N ARG A 71 31.02 -5.18 -2.62
CA ARG A 71 31.59 -5.78 -1.41
C ARG A 71 31.47 -4.81 -0.23
N ARG A 72 30.91 -5.26 0.91
CA ARG A 72 31.37 -4.83 2.24
C ARG A 72 31.34 -6.01 3.22
N SER A 73 32.46 -6.21 3.87
CA SER A 73 32.69 -7.12 4.99
C SER A 73 32.06 -6.57 6.26
N ASP A 74 31.28 -7.37 6.98
CA ASP A 74 30.95 -7.08 8.37
C ASP A 74 31.39 -8.23 9.28
N GLU A 75 32.25 -7.85 10.21
CA GLU A 75 32.89 -8.66 11.23
C GLU A 75 31.89 -9.05 12.32
N PHE A 76 32.00 -10.31 12.71
CA PHE A 76 31.29 -10.95 13.79
C PHE A 76 31.75 -10.35 15.14
N SER A 77 30.85 -9.71 15.89
CA SER A 77 31.13 -9.33 17.28
C SER A 77 30.16 -10.01 18.23
N SER A 78 30.68 -10.98 18.97
CA SER A 78 30.04 -11.62 20.12
C SER A 78 30.01 -10.65 21.30
N GLY A 79 28.82 -10.21 21.70
CA GLY A 79 28.61 -9.36 22.86
C GLY A 79 27.86 -10.10 23.97
N THR A 80 28.60 -10.39 25.03
CA THR A 80 28.23 -11.05 26.28
C THR A 80 26.96 -10.50 26.94
N PHE A 81 26.12 -11.42 27.43
CA PHE A 81 24.98 -11.13 28.31
C PHE A 81 25.48 -10.62 29.67
N SER A 82 25.09 -9.40 30.06
CA SER A 82 25.07 -9.00 31.45
C SER A 82 23.71 -8.42 31.81
N GLU A 83 23.00 -9.15 32.65
CA GLU A 83 21.76 -8.78 33.29
C GLU A 83 22.05 -7.75 34.39
N SER A 84 21.34 -6.62 34.40
CA SER A 84 21.26 -5.75 35.57
C SER A 84 19.91 -5.05 35.61
N MET A 85 19.07 -5.50 36.55
CA MET A 85 17.86 -4.82 37.00
C MET A 85 18.24 -3.53 37.72
N ALA A 86 17.69 -2.39 37.29
CA ALA A 86 16.96 -1.42 38.14
C ALA A 86 16.79 -0.07 37.42
N GLY A 87 15.55 0.45 37.44
CA GLY A 87 15.31 1.89 37.57
C GLY A 87 15.53 2.80 36.36
N SER A 88 14.71 2.68 35.31
CA SER A 88 14.17 3.85 34.60
C SER A 88 13.16 3.40 33.56
N ARG A 89 11.94 3.90 33.69
CA ARG A 89 10.89 3.84 32.65
C ARG A 89 11.32 4.74 31.48
N LYS A 90 12.40 4.36 30.79
CA LYS A 90 12.81 4.96 29.53
C LYS A 90 11.65 4.73 28.56
N LYS A 91 11.10 5.81 28.00
CA LYS A 91 10.26 5.78 26.78
C LYS A 91 10.83 4.70 25.88
N ARG A 92 10.05 3.65 25.57
CA ARG A 92 10.44 2.64 24.59
C ARG A 92 10.95 3.41 23.38
N ALA A 93 12.26 3.37 23.11
CA ALA A 93 12.81 3.89 21.88
C ALA A 93 11.93 3.29 20.77
N SER A 94 11.33 4.14 19.95
CA SER A 94 10.35 3.67 18.99
C SER A 94 11.01 2.62 18.11
N VAL A 95 10.44 1.40 18.14
CA VAL A 95 10.90 0.27 17.34
C VAL A 95 10.83 0.59 15.84
N TRP A 96 10.07 1.63 15.48
CA TRP A 96 9.89 2.13 14.13
C TRP A 96 10.67 3.43 13.92
N ASP A 97 11.41 3.51 12.82
CA ASP A 97 12.37 4.57 12.48
C ASP A 97 11.90 5.48 11.33
N ALA A 98 10.63 5.42 10.96
CA ALA A 98 10.07 6.27 9.91
C ALA A 98 10.03 7.76 10.33
N PRO A 99 10.10 8.70 9.37
CA PRO A 99 9.88 10.12 9.66
C PRO A 99 8.52 10.36 10.31
N VAL A 100 8.41 11.41 11.12
CA VAL A 100 7.21 11.73 11.88
C VAL A 100 6.57 13.01 11.35
N ASN A 101 5.26 13.02 11.18
CA ASN A 101 4.49 14.24 10.97
C ASN A 101 3.89 14.72 12.31
N PRO A 102 4.51 15.69 13.01
CA PRO A 102 4.00 16.15 14.30
C PRO A 102 2.60 16.80 14.20
N GLN A 103 2.24 17.30 13.01
CA GLN A 103 0.98 18.00 12.76
C GLN A 103 -0.18 17.06 12.39
N ALA A 104 0.06 15.75 12.27
CA ALA A 104 -1.02 14.80 11.97
C ALA A 104 -2.11 14.85 13.06
N TYR A 105 -3.37 14.65 12.68
CA TYR A 105 -4.51 14.85 13.58
C TYR A 105 -4.45 13.93 14.80
N MET A 106 -4.02 12.69 14.59
CA MET A 106 -3.87 11.69 15.65
C MET A 106 -2.67 10.77 15.42
N GLU A 107 -2.34 9.96 16.41
CA GLU A 107 -1.39 8.86 16.24
C GLU A 107 -2.08 7.64 15.61
N ARG A 108 -1.31 6.85 14.87
CA ARG A 108 -1.77 5.60 14.28
C ARG A 108 -0.92 4.43 14.74
N ASP A 109 -1.49 3.23 14.71
CA ASP A 109 -0.73 2.01 14.98
C ASP A 109 0.02 1.56 13.71
N ILE A 110 1.22 1.02 13.88
CA ILE A 110 1.98 0.38 12.80
C ILE A 110 1.75 -1.12 12.93
N PHE A 111 1.22 -1.77 11.91
CA PHE A 111 0.91 -3.20 11.94
C PHE A 111 1.98 -4.02 11.25
N HIS A 112 2.15 -5.26 11.72
CA HIS A 112 2.91 -6.29 11.03
C HIS A 112 2.07 -7.57 10.94
N TYR A 113 2.27 -8.36 9.88
CA TYR A 113 1.59 -9.65 9.77
C TYR A 113 2.12 -10.64 10.80
N ALA A 114 1.20 -11.39 11.39
CA ALA A 114 1.53 -12.65 12.06
C ALA A 114 1.52 -13.74 10.99
N GLU A 115 2.65 -14.42 10.82
CA GLU A 115 2.80 -15.57 9.94
C GLU A 115 2.80 -16.86 10.77
N ASP A 116 2.17 -17.91 10.24
CA ASP A 116 2.39 -19.26 10.75
C ASP A 116 3.76 -19.81 10.30
N PHE A 117 4.01 -21.06 10.68
CA PHE A 117 5.24 -21.78 10.34
C PHE A 117 5.46 -21.98 8.84
N ASP A 118 4.41 -21.96 8.03
CA ASP A 118 4.46 -22.11 6.58
C ASP A 118 4.57 -20.77 5.85
N GLY A 119 4.60 -19.65 6.58
CA GLY A 119 4.58 -18.28 6.05
C GLY A 119 3.19 -17.81 5.66
N SER A 120 2.13 -18.55 6.04
CA SER A 120 0.75 -18.12 5.79
C SER A 120 0.38 -17.04 6.79
N ILE A 121 -0.24 -15.97 6.30
CA ILE A 121 -0.70 -14.88 7.16
C ILE A 121 -1.89 -15.38 8.00
N ILE A 122 -1.70 -15.44 9.31
CA ILE A 122 -2.74 -15.85 10.28
C ILE A 122 -3.37 -14.65 11.00
N GLY A 123 -2.78 -13.46 10.86
CA GLY A 123 -3.30 -12.24 11.47
C GLY A 123 -2.35 -11.07 11.31
N HIS A 124 -2.56 -10.04 12.12
CA HIS A 124 -1.68 -8.88 12.23
C HIS A 124 -1.73 -8.34 13.66
N PHE A 125 -0.68 -7.66 14.08
CA PHE A 125 -0.58 -7.07 15.42
C PHE A 125 0.19 -5.75 15.36
N PRO A 126 -0.09 -4.81 16.29
CA PRO A 126 0.60 -3.53 16.33
C PRO A 126 2.03 -3.71 16.86
N ILE A 127 3.01 -3.11 16.18
CA ILE A 127 4.44 -3.14 16.55
C ILE A 127 4.94 -1.77 17.05
N ALA A 128 4.26 -0.70 16.69
CA ALA A 128 4.54 0.66 17.14
C ALA A 128 3.25 1.50 17.09
N ARG A 129 3.29 2.68 17.72
CA ARG A 129 2.24 3.69 17.62
C ARG A 129 2.88 5.07 17.59
N GLY A 130 2.39 5.94 16.72
CA GLY A 130 2.88 7.31 16.61
C GLY A 130 2.44 7.97 15.31
N LYS A 131 2.91 9.20 15.07
CA LYS A 131 2.59 9.97 13.86
C LYS A 131 3.56 9.68 12.70
N TYR A 132 3.87 8.40 12.49
CA TYR A 132 4.86 7.96 11.50
C TYR A 132 4.31 8.05 10.07
N LEU A 133 5.07 8.70 9.18
CA LEU A 133 4.84 8.64 7.75
C LEU A 133 4.95 7.20 7.26
N TRP A 134 4.14 6.88 6.26
CA TRP A 134 4.21 5.63 5.54
C TRP A 134 5.51 5.58 4.72
N LYS A 135 6.14 4.41 4.76
CA LYS A 135 7.32 4.05 3.98
C LYS A 135 7.13 2.64 3.41
N THR A 136 7.84 2.31 2.34
CA THR A 136 7.58 1.08 1.56
C THR A 136 7.88 -0.21 2.32
N GLU A 137 8.57 -0.16 3.46
CA GLU A 137 8.75 -1.29 4.37
C GLU A 137 7.49 -1.64 5.18
N GLU A 138 6.53 -0.71 5.31
CA GLU A 138 5.20 -1.01 5.84
C GLU A 138 4.28 -1.44 4.69
N ASP A 139 3.71 -2.64 4.79
CA ASP A 139 2.75 -3.13 3.80
C ASP A 139 1.56 -2.18 3.66
N PHE A 140 1.29 -1.73 2.43
CA PHE A 140 0.27 -0.72 2.17
C PHE A 140 -1.14 -1.10 2.64
N PRO A 141 -1.61 -2.37 2.52
CA PRO A 141 -2.89 -2.78 3.10
C PRO A 141 -2.97 -2.62 4.63
N LEU A 142 -1.86 -2.85 5.33
CA LEU A 142 -1.76 -2.66 6.78
C LEU A 142 -1.77 -1.17 7.15
N PHE A 143 -1.09 -0.35 6.35
CA PHE A 143 -1.20 1.11 6.46
C PHE A 143 -2.64 1.59 6.29
N LEU A 144 -3.33 1.21 5.21
CA LEU A 144 -4.72 1.60 4.98
C LEU A 144 -5.64 1.13 6.12
N ARG A 145 -5.42 -0.07 6.64
CA ARG A 145 -6.14 -0.58 7.80
C ARG A 145 -5.91 0.30 9.04
N SER A 146 -4.68 0.71 9.29
CA SER A 146 -4.33 1.62 10.39
C SER A 146 -5.09 2.94 10.28
N ILE A 147 -5.10 3.56 9.09
CA ILE A 147 -5.82 4.81 8.86
C ILE A 147 -7.35 4.63 8.99
N TYR A 148 -7.88 3.52 8.46
CA TYR A 148 -9.30 3.19 8.61
C TYR A 148 -9.71 3.07 10.08
N LEU A 149 -8.88 2.43 10.92
CA LEU A 149 -9.11 2.29 12.35
C LEU A 149 -9.03 3.64 13.07
N CYS A 150 -8.12 4.53 12.68
CA CYS A 150 -8.09 5.91 13.16
C CYS A 150 -9.42 6.64 12.88
N GLY A 151 -9.91 6.58 11.64
CA GLY A 151 -11.19 7.18 11.28
C GLY A 151 -12.37 6.55 12.03
N LYS A 152 -12.36 5.22 12.20
CA LYS A 152 -13.36 4.51 13.01
C LYS A 152 -13.38 5.00 14.45
N GLN A 153 -12.21 5.09 15.08
CA GLN A 153 -12.05 5.49 16.47
C GLN A 153 -12.66 6.87 16.72
N LEU A 154 -12.37 7.85 15.85
CA LEU A 154 -12.92 9.21 15.98
C LEU A 154 -14.46 9.22 15.93
N LEU A 155 -15.06 8.43 15.05
CA LEU A 155 -16.51 8.36 14.94
C LEU A 155 -17.15 7.51 16.06
N ASP A 156 -16.47 6.47 16.55
CA ASP A 156 -16.90 5.69 17.73
C ASP A 156 -16.94 6.61 18.96
N GLU A 157 -15.91 7.44 19.18
CA GLU A 157 -15.84 8.40 20.30
C GLU A 157 -16.99 9.44 20.25
N ILE A 158 -17.39 9.89 19.05
CA ILE A 158 -18.55 10.78 18.88
C ILE A 158 -19.85 10.07 19.23
N ASP A 159 -20.06 8.85 18.73
CA ASP A 159 -21.28 8.07 18.99
C ASP A 159 -21.42 7.76 20.49
N ASP A 160 -20.31 7.40 21.15
CA ASP A 160 -20.26 7.13 22.59
C ASP A 160 -20.62 8.38 23.40
N ARG A 161 -20.05 9.54 23.06
CA ARG A 161 -20.33 10.83 23.72
C ARG A 161 -21.77 11.30 23.52
N LEU A 162 -22.38 10.98 22.37
CA LEU A 162 -23.78 11.28 22.07
C LEU A 162 -24.74 10.18 22.52
N HIS A 163 -24.23 9.08 23.09
CA HIS A 163 -25.00 7.91 23.51
C HIS A 163 -25.90 7.36 22.39
N ARG A 164 -25.42 7.36 21.15
CA ARG A 164 -26.18 6.85 20.00
C ARG A 164 -26.33 5.34 20.11
N ARG A 165 -27.58 4.87 20.03
CA ARG A 165 -27.90 3.42 20.03
C ARG A 165 -27.59 2.74 18.71
N ALA A 166 -27.53 3.51 17.62
CA ALA A 166 -27.24 3.02 16.28
C ALA A 166 -26.42 4.06 15.50
N PRO A 167 -25.50 3.62 14.63
CA PRO A 167 -24.79 4.48 13.69
C PRO A 167 -25.72 5.33 12.81
N ALA A 168 -25.36 6.59 12.57
CA ALA A 168 -26.01 7.41 11.55
C ALA A 168 -25.84 6.80 10.14
N ALA A 169 -26.82 6.98 9.25
CA ALA A 169 -26.81 6.39 7.91
C ALA A 169 -25.61 6.84 7.04
N SER A 170 -25.14 8.06 7.27
CA SER A 170 -23.96 8.70 6.65
C SER A 170 -22.62 8.20 7.19
N ARG A 171 -22.59 7.39 8.27
CA ARG A 171 -21.36 7.04 9.00
C ARG A 171 -20.30 6.45 8.07
N LEU A 172 -20.70 5.57 7.16
CA LEU A 172 -19.78 4.91 6.24
C LEU A 172 -19.17 5.88 5.23
N ASP A 173 -19.99 6.78 4.68
CA ASP A 173 -19.53 7.79 3.72
C ASP A 173 -18.56 8.77 4.39
N ILE A 174 -18.89 9.23 5.60
CA ILE A 174 -18.06 10.12 6.41
C ILE A 174 -16.76 9.41 6.82
N GLN A 175 -16.82 8.14 7.23
CA GLN A 175 -15.62 7.38 7.56
C GLN A 175 -14.70 7.19 6.35
N ALA A 176 -15.25 6.99 5.15
CA ALA A 176 -14.47 6.88 3.93
C ALA A 176 -13.72 8.18 3.60
N GLU A 177 -14.41 9.32 3.68
CA GLU A 177 -13.81 10.65 3.49
C GLU A 177 -12.74 10.93 4.56
N LEU A 178 -13.05 10.63 5.83
CA LEU A 178 -12.12 10.80 6.95
C LEU A 178 -10.85 9.96 6.77
N THR A 179 -11.00 8.70 6.34
CA THR A 179 -9.88 7.81 6.05
C THR A 179 -8.99 8.39 4.94
N TYR A 180 -9.59 8.96 3.89
CA TYR A 180 -8.83 9.59 2.81
C TYR A 180 -8.04 10.83 3.30
N LEU A 181 -8.69 11.71 4.07
CA LEU A 181 -8.03 12.91 4.62
C LEU A 181 -6.91 12.55 5.60
N LEU A 182 -7.13 11.57 6.48
CA LEU A 182 -6.11 11.09 7.41
C LEU A 182 -4.93 10.46 6.67
N ALA A 183 -5.17 9.66 5.62
CA ALA A 183 -4.10 9.02 4.86
C ALA A 183 -3.13 10.06 4.25
N GLN A 184 -3.65 11.19 3.77
CA GLN A 184 -2.81 12.29 3.26
C GLN A 184 -1.87 12.87 4.31
N GLN A 185 -2.17 12.76 5.61
CA GLN A 185 -1.29 13.25 6.67
C GLN A 185 -0.06 12.37 6.87
N PHE A 186 -0.10 11.13 6.38
CA PHE A 186 0.94 10.13 6.57
C PHE A 186 1.66 9.74 5.27
N ILE A 187 1.29 10.34 4.12
CA ILE A 187 1.91 10.02 2.83
C ILE A 187 2.67 11.24 2.33
N HIS A 188 3.98 11.08 2.13
CA HIS A 188 4.82 12.10 1.51
C HIS A 188 4.82 11.92 -0.02
N SER A 189 3.77 12.42 -0.68
CA SER A 189 3.48 12.10 -2.09
C SER A 189 4.63 12.37 -3.06
N THR A 190 5.35 13.50 -2.93
CA THR A 190 6.46 13.83 -3.87
C THR A 190 7.64 12.87 -3.74
N ALA A 191 8.14 12.62 -2.52
CA ALA A 191 9.19 11.64 -2.26
C ALA A 191 8.79 10.23 -2.72
N LEU A 192 7.57 9.79 -2.42
CA LEU A 192 7.09 8.47 -2.83
C LEU A 192 6.91 8.36 -4.34
N LEU A 193 6.57 9.46 -5.03
CA LEU A 193 6.55 9.47 -6.49
C LEU A 193 7.96 9.27 -7.07
N HIS A 194 9.00 9.85 -6.46
CA HIS A 194 10.39 9.59 -6.85
C HIS A 194 10.83 8.14 -6.62
N GLU A 195 10.32 7.49 -5.56
CA GLU A 195 10.65 6.11 -5.21
C GLU A 195 9.89 5.08 -6.07
N LEU A 196 8.59 5.31 -6.31
CA LEU A 196 7.70 4.32 -6.91
C LEU A 196 7.50 4.49 -8.43
N ALA A 197 7.77 5.66 -8.99
CA ALA A 197 7.61 5.87 -10.43
C ALA A 197 8.65 5.06 -11.22
N LYS A 198 8.18 4.31 -12.22
CA LYS A 198 9.05 3.46 -13.06
C LYS A 198 9.99 4.27 -13.94
N GLU A 199 9.57 5.45 -14.37
CA GLU A 199 10.36 6.31 -15.25
C GLU A 199 10.31 7.75 -14.78
N LYS A 200 11.47 8.38 -14.79
CA LYS A 200 11.68 9.79 -14.45
C LYS A 200 12.59 10.44 -15.48
N ILE A 201 12.23 11.64 -15.89
CA ILE A 201 13.02 12.48 -16.80
C ILE A 201 13.16 13.84 -16.13
N THR A 202 14.38 14.33 -16.01
CA THR A 202 14.62 15.72 -15.60
C THR A 202 14.52 16.59 -16.85
N ALA A 203 13.61 17.57 -16.82
CA ALA A 203 13.45 18.54 -17.89
C ALA A 203 14.55 19.61 -17.81
N GLU A 204 14.76 20.33 -18.91
CA GLU A 204 15.76 21.42 -19.02
C GLU A 204 15.51 22.54 -18.01
N ASP A 205 14.23 22.76 -17.63
CA ASP A 205 13.80 23.75 -16.64
C ASP A 205 13.94 23.26 -15.18
N GLY A 206 14.63 22.14 -14.94
CA GLY A 206 14.83 21.56 -13.61
C GLY A 206 13.63 20.79 -13.04
N SER A 207 12.48 20.80 -13.73
CA SER A 207 11.30 20.01 -13.32
C SER A 207 11.54 18.51 -13.50
N THR A 208 10.88 17.68 -12.68
CA THR A 208 10.90 16.22 -12.87
C THR A 208 9.61 15.75 -13.50
N ILE A 209 9.69 14.98 -14.59
CA ILE A 209 8.57 14.36 -15.28
C ILE A 209 8.55 12.87 -14.96
N PHE A 210 7.46 12.40 -14.38
CA PHE A 210 7.22 11.00 -14.05
C PHE A 210 6.26 10.35 -15.03
N ARG A 211 6.53 9.10 -15.43
CA ARG A 211 5.55 8.28 -16.16
C ARG A 211 4.92 7.26 -15.21
N VAL A 212 3.59 7.33 -15.09
CA VAL A 212 2.80 6.44 -14.24
C VAL A 212 1.87 5.59 -15.11
N ALA A 213 1.79 4.29 -14.83
CA ALA A 213 0.84 3.41 -15.50
C ALA A 213 -0.57 3.66 -14.96
N ALA A 214 -1.51 4.00 -15.83
CA ALA A 214 -2.88 4.31 -15.45
C ALA A 214 -3.88 3.72 -16.44
N MET A 215 -5.16 3.76 -16.09
CA MET A 215 -6.24 3.32 -16.96
C MET A 215 -7.42 4.29 -16.90
N LEU A 216 -8.21 4.32 -17.96
CA LEU A 216 -9.51 4.98 -18.02
C LEU A 216 -10.59 3.95 -17.68
N GLU A 217 -11.28 4.16 -16.55
CA GLU A 217 -12.47 3.38 -16.20
C GLU A 217 -13.71 3.98 -16.85
N THR A 218 -14.40 3.14 -17.62
CA THR A 218 -15.56 3.53 -18.44
C THR A 218 -16.76 2.72 -17.96
N GLY A 219 -17.72 3.39 -17.31
CA GLY A 219 -18.88 2.73 -16.72
C GLY A 219 -18.70 2.39 -15.24
N GLY A 220 -19.27 3.25 -14.40
CA GLY A 220 -19.32 3.04 -12.95
C GLY A 220 -19.71 4.32 -12.26
N ASP A 221 -20.99 4.66 -12.33
CA ASP A 221 -21.60 5.66 -11.47
C ASP A 221 -21.74 5.08 -10.05
N TYR A 222 -20.61 4.85 -9.36
CA TYR A 222 -20.62 4.75 -7.90
C TYR A 222 -20.48 6.16 -7.37
N GLY A 223 -21.51 6.99 -7.56
CA GLY A 223 -21.39 8.38 -7.19
C GLY A 223 -22.64 9.23 -7.28
N ALA A 224 -23.46 9.08 -8.32
CA ALA A 224 -24.74 9.79 -8.39
C ALA A 224 -25.86 9.06 -7.64
N GLN A 225 -25.67 8.76 -6.34
CA GLN A 225 -26.81 8.47 -5.49
C GLN A 225 -27.51 9.80 -5.19
N LYS A 226 -28.76 9.94 -5.64
CA LYS A 226 -29.70 10.88 -5.05
C LYS A 226 -29.84 10.50 -3.57
N SER A 227 -29.72 11.50 -2.72
CA SER A 227 -29.95 11.41 -1.27
C SER A 227 -31.27 10.67 -0.96
N GLY A 228 -31.21 9.66 -0.10
CA GLY A 228 -32.37 9.23 0.70
C GLY A 228 -33.04 7.87 0.43
N ALA A 229 -32.37 6.86 -0.15
CA ALA A 229 -32.96 5.51 -0.23
C ALA A 229 -32.15 4.45 0.54
N PRO A 230 -32.78 3.56 1.33
CA PRO A 230 -32.10 2.50 2.06
C PRO A 230 -31.47 1.47 1.12
N LEU A 231 -30.38 0.86 1.58
CA LEU A 231 -29.66 -0.22 0.90
C LEU A 231 -30.51 -1.50 0.83
N ASP A 232 -31.45 -1.56 -0.11
CA ASP A 232 -32.03 -2.83 -0.54
C ASP A 232 -31.16 -3.45 -1.63
N LEU A 233 -30.49 -4.53 -1.22
CA LEU A 233 -29.63 -5.37 -2.03
C LEU A 233 -30.47 -6.24 -2.99
N HIS A 234 -31.35 -5.68 -3.81
CA HIS A 234 -32.06 -6.37 -4.90
C HIS A 234 -32.68 -5.34 -5.86
N PHE A 235 -31.95 -4.82 -6.86
CA PHE A 235 -32.60 -4.27 -8.05
C PHE A 235 -31.70 -4.33 -9.29
N VAL A 236 -32.10 -5.19 -10.22
CA VAL A 236 -31.76 -5.10 -11.65
C VAL A 236 -32.41 -3.82 -12.22
N THR A 237 -31.78 -3.25 -13.25
CA THR A 237 -32.34 -2.32 -14.27
C THR A 237 -31.98 -0.83 -14.14
N LYS A 238 -30.78 -0.50 -14.63
CA LYS A 238 -30.62 0.29 -15.86
C LYS A 238 -29.20 0.09 -16.33
N ALA A 239 -29.04 -0.48 -17.53
CA ALA A 239 -27.73 -0.59 -18.16
C ALA A 239 -27.11 0.83 -18.18
N PRO A 240 -25.85 1.01 -17.74
CA PRO A 240 -25.20 2.31 -17.85
C PRO A 240 -25.30 2.75 -19.31
N VAL A 241 -25.67 4.01 -19.55
CA VAL A 241 -25.71 4.60 -20.90
C VAL A 241 -24.34 4.35 -21.50
N ARG A 242 -24.28 3.39 -22.43
CA ARG A 242 -23.06 3.01 -23.13
C ARG A 242 -22.81 4.13 -24.12
N HIS A 243 -22.13 5.19 -23.70
CA HIS A 243 -21.50 6.07 -24.66
C HIS A 243 -20.40 5.25 -25.33
N SER A 244 -20.72 4.72 -26.52
CA SER A 244 -19.73 4.08 -27.37
C SER A 244 -18.81 5.18 -27.87
N PHE A 245 -17.70 5.40 -27.17
CA PHE A 245 -16.60 6.18 -27.67
C PHE A 245 -15.49 5.24 -28.14
N SER A 246 -14.76 5.67 -29.16
CA SER A 246 -13.57 4.98 -29.65
C SER A 246 -12.37 5.83 -29.30
N LEU A 247 -11.47 5.30 -28.48
CA LEU A 247 -10.16 5.92 -28.23
C LEU A 247 -9.11 5.26 -29.12
N LYS A 248 -8.45 6.07 -29.95
CA LYS A 248 -7.28 5.63 -30.71
C LYS A 248 -6.03 5.77 -29.85
N PRO A 249 -5.00 4.93 -30.06
CA PRO A 249 -3.70 5.13 -29.44
C PRO A 249 -3.17 6.54 -29.78
N GLY A 250 -2.69 7.27 -28.77
CA GLY A 250 -2.19 8.65 -28.91
C GLY A 250 -3.26 9.73 -28.76
N ASP A 251 -4.54 9.39 -28.63
CA ASP A 251 -5.59 10.38 -28.35
C ASP A 251 -5.31 11.07 -27.00
N LEU A 252 -5.31 12.41 -27.02
CA LEU A 252 -5.13 13.23 -25.83
C LEU A 252 -6.42 13.31 -25.01
N LEU A 253 -6.27 13.10 -23.71
CA LEU A 253 -7.32 13.26 -22.72
C LEU A 253 -7.01 14.45 -21.81
N TYR A 254 -8.06 15.16 -21.44
CA TYR A 254 -7.98 16.38 -20.64
C TYR A 254 -8.70 16.21 -19.30
N PRO A 255 -8.21 16.81 -18.21
CA PRO A 255 -8.95 16.92 -16.96
C PRO A 255 -10.35 17.53 -17.16
N ALA A 256 -11.39 16.81 -16.75
CA ALA A 256 -12.75 17.32 -16.66
C ALA A 256 -13.05 17.91 -15.28
N GLY A 257 -12.40 17.39 -14.24
CA GLY A 257 -12.53 17.81 -12.84
C GLY A 257 -12.23 16.67 -11.88
N ILE A 258 -12.05 16.98 -10.60
CA ILE A 258 -11.90 15.96 -9.54
C ILE A 258 -13.18 15.91 -8.73
N ARG A 259 -13.73 14.71 -8.53
CA ARG A 259 -14.94 14.45 -7.75
C ARG A 259 -14.75 13.15 -6.99
N LYS A 260 -15.09 13.10 -5.70
CA LYS A 260 -14.95 11.88 -4.87
C LYS A 260 -13.56 11.24 -5.01
N HIS A 261 -12.52 12.08 -4.97
CA HIS A 261 -11.11 11.69 -5.14
C HIS A 261 -10.79 10.93 -6.43
N ARG A 262 -11.50 11.27 -7.52
CA ARG A 262 -11.28 10.71 -8.85
C ARG A 262 -11.13 11.83 -9.87
N LEU A 263 -10.07 11.78 -10.66
CA LEU A 263 -9.89 12.68 -11.79
C LEU A 263 -10.70 12.17 -12.99
N TYR A 264 -11.75 12.89 -13.34
CA TYR A 264 -12.51 12.63 -14.55
C TYR A 264 -11.79 13.17 -15.78
N LEU A 265 -11.91 12.45 -16.89
CA LEU A 265 -11.21 12.72 -18.15
C LEU A 265 -12.21 12.93 -19.28
N LYS A 266 -11.94 13.93 -20.12
CA LYS A 266 -12.72 14.25 -21.31
C LYS A 266 -11.85 14.25 -22.57
N ASN A 267 -12.48 14.01 -23.71
CA ASN A 267 -11.82 14.15 -25.01
C ASN A 267 -11.70 15.62 -25.44
N ARG A 268 -11.05 15.86 -26.58
CA ARG A 268 -10.92 17.19 -27.20
C ARG A 268 -12.27 17.87 -27.49
N GLY A 269 -13.31 17.08 -27.78
CA GLY A 269 -14.68 17.55 -28.00
C GLY A 269 -15.44 17.92 -26.72
N GLY A 270 -14.82 17.78 -25.54
CA GLY A 270 -15.44 18.09 -24.26
C GLY A 270 -16.29 16.98 -23.66
N GLN A 271 -16.44 15.83 -24.34
CA GLN A 271 -17.19 14.69 -23.84
C GLN A 271 -16.41 13.98 -22.73
N GLU A 272 -17.01 13.88 -21.54
CA GLU A 272 -16.47 13.08 -20.45
C GLU A 272 -16.55 11.58 -20.79
N LEU A 273 -15.42 10.89 -20.63
CA LEU A 273 -15.28 9.48 -21.03
C LEU A 273 -15.25 8.53 -19.83
N GLY A 274 -14.88 9.03 -18.65
CA GLY A 274 -14.66 8.23 -17.45
C GLY A 274 -13.67 8.90 -16.50
N TYR A 275 -13.08 8.11 -15.60
CA TYR A 275 -12.10 8.59 -14.62
C TYR A 275 -10.78 7.83 -14.67
N LEU A 276 -9.72 8.50 -14.22
CA LEU A 276 -8.38 7.97 -14.07
C LEU A 276 -8.33 6.95 -12.94
N SER A 277 -7.71 5.81 -13.19
CA SER A 277 -7.51 4.71 -12.25
C SER A 277 -6.10 4.14 -12.35
N PHE A 278 -5.69 3.39 -11.33
CA PHE A 278 -4.37 2.79 -11.22
C PHE A 278 -4.50 1.31 -10.86
N HIS A 279 -3.54 0.50 -11.31
CA HIS A 279 -3.39 -0.89 -10.87
C HIS A 279 -2.74 -1.00 -9.49
N ASP A 280 -1.94 0.01 -9.13
CA ASP A 280 -1.25 0.08 -7.86
C ASP A 280 -2.04 1.02 -6.94
N ASP A 281 -2.64 0.45 -5.88
CA ASP A 281 -3.52 1.16 -4.97
C ASP A 281 -2.84 2.36 -4.29
N ARG A 282 -1.50 2.32 -4.14
CA ARG A 282 -0.71 3.41 -3.58
C ARG A 282 -0.83 4.69 -4.39
N MET A 283 -0.99 4.56 -5.71
CA MET A 283 -1.05 5.71 -6.61
C MET A 283 -2.29 6.56 -6.39
N TYR A 284 -3.40 6.00 -5.86
CA TYR A 284 -4.56 6.82 -5.50
C TYR A 284 -4.25 7.81 -4.37
N TYR A 285 -3.42 7.42 -3.41
CA TYR A 285 -3.08 8.26 -2.26
C TYR A 285 -1.84 9.13 -2.50
N ILE A 286 -1.11 8.89 -3.59
CA ILE A 286 0.03 9.71 -4.00
C ILE A 286 -0.39 10.72 -5.06
N VAL A 287 -0.99 10.25 -6.16
CA VAL A 287 -1.25 11.07 -7.35
C VAL A 287 -2.49 11.93 -7.18
N VAL A 288 -3.59 11.41 -6.63
CA VAL A 288 -4.83 12.19 -6.51
C VAL A 288 -4.65 13.40 -5.59
N PRO A 289 -4.03 13.29 -4.40
CA PRO A 289 -3.77 14.49 -3.58
C PRO A 289 -2.91 15.54 -4.28
N LEU A 290 -1.89 15.13 -5.05
CA LEU A 290 -1.07 16.06 -5.83
C LEU A 290 -1.89 16.80 -6.90
N LEU A 291 -2.86 16.12 -7.51
CA LEU A 291 -3.78 16.72 -8.49
C LEU A 291 -4.80 17.66 -7.80
N GLU A 292 -5.36 17.26 -6.66
CA GLU A 292 -6.29 18.08 -5.85
C GLU A 292 -5.63 19.39 -5.40
N GLN A 293 -4.36 19.32 -5.02
CA GLN A 293 -3.55 20.47 -4.58
C GLN A 293 -2.95 21.27 -5.73
N ARG A 294 -3.15 20.83 -6.99
CA ARG A 294 -2.53 21.42 -8.18
C ARG A 294 -1.00 21.48 -8.11
N GLY A 295 -0.39 20.57 -7.36
CA GLY A 295 1.07 20.50 -7.17
C GLY A 295 1.82 19.90 -8.36
N VAL A 296 1.10 19.34 -9.35
CA VAL A 296 1.67 18.75 -10.56
C VAL A 296 0.91 19.19 -11.80
N MET A 297 1.62 19.29 -12.92
CA MET A 297 1.00 19.39 -14.24
C MET A 297 0.79 17.98 -14.81
N VAL A 298 -0.32 17.76 -15.50
CA VAL A 298 -0.71 16.45 -15.99
C VAL A 298 -0.86 16.43 -17.51
N ARG A 299 -0.35 15.36 -18.15
CA ARG A 299 -0.65 15.00 -19.53
C ARG A 299 -1.11 13.56 -19.57
N VAL A 300 -2.18 13.30 -20.31
CA VAL A 300 -2.80 11.97 -20.41
C VAL A 300 -3.02 11.62 -21.87
N GLU A 301 -2.54 10.44 -22.27
CA GLU A 301 -2.75 9.90 -23.62
C GLU A 301 -3.27 8.47 -23.56
N SER A 302 -4.12 8.10 -24.52
CA SER A 302 -4.49 6.71 -24.75
C SER A 302 -3.27 5.90 -25.17
N ALA A 303 -2.97 4.81 -24.45
CA ALA A 303 -1.84 3.94 -24.79
C ALA A 303 -2.14 3.03 -26.00
N GLY A 304 -3.41 2.82 -26.32
CA GLY A 304 -3.86 1.76 -27.22
C GLY A 304 -3.85 0.39 -26.53
N THR A 305 -4.75 -0.51 -26.94
CA THR A 305 -4.61 -1.93 -26.61
C THR A 305 -3.38 -2.44 -27.34
N ALA A 306 -2.32 -2.82 -26.62
CA ALA A 306 -1.25 -3.60 -27.22
C ALA A 306 -1.89 -4.80 -27.93
N GLY A 307 -1.67 -4.92 -29.24
CA GLY A 307 -2.24 -6.01 -30.02
C GLY A 307 -1.74 -7.34 -29.50
N THR A 308 -2.57 -8.08 -28.77
CA THR A 308 -2.37 -9.51 -28.57
C THR A 308 -2.89 -10.22 -29.83
N ASN A 309 -2.04 -10.28 -30.85
CA ASN A 309 -2.11 -11.36 -31.82
C ASN A 309 -1.76 -12.65 -31.08
N GLY A 310 -2.75 -13.44 -30.70
CA GLY A 310 -2.55 -14.72 -30.03
C GLY A 310 -3.62 -15.02 -29.00
N SER A 311 -4.59 -15.82 -29.41
CA SER A 311 -5.41 -16.75 -28.62
C SER A 311 -5.41 -16.58 -27.09
N SER A 312 -6.54 -16.15 -26.52
CA SER A 312 -7.36 -17.08 -25.73
C SER A 312 -8.78 -16.55 -25.47
N PRO A 313 -9.78 -17.44 -25.52
CA PRO A 313 -11.19 -17.14 -25.34
C PRO A 313 -11.59 -17.11 -23.85
N ASN A 314 -12.83 -16.71 -23.60
CA ASN A 314 -13.53 -16.70 -22.32
C ASN A 314 -13.29 -15.50 -21.39
N ARG A 315 -14.07 -14.43 -21.62
CA ARG A 315 -14.56 -13.56 -20.55
C ARG A 315 -16.07 -13.41 -20.68
N GLU A 316 -16.78 -14.46 -20.28
CA GLU A 316 -18.10 -14.28 -19.70
C GLU A 316 -17.93 -13.56 -18.36
N THR A 317 -18.47 -12.35 -18.27
CA THR A 317 -19.07 -11.65 -17.12
C THR A 317 -18.88 -10.14 -17.32
N GLY A 318 -19.89 -9.46 -17.89
CA GLY A 318 -20.26 -8.04 -17.69
C GLY A 318 -19.21 -6.92 -17.50
N SER A 319 -17.94 -7.09 -17.89
CA SER A 319 -16.83 -6.35 -17.29
C SER A 319 -16.55 -4.99 -17.97
N ARG A 320 -16.41 -3.97 -17.11
CA ARG A 320 -15.94 -2.60 -17.40
C ARG A 320 -14.82 -2.60 -18.43
N ARG A 321 -14.92 -1.74 -19.45
CA ARG A 321 -13.83 -1.54 -20.41
C ARG A 321 -12.84 -0.57 -19.77
N SER A 322 -11.81 -1.12 -19.15
CA SER A 322 -10.66 -0.33 -18.71
C SER A 322 -9.72 -0.13 -19.90
N HIS A 323 -9.37 1.12 -20.21
CA HIS A 323 -8.49 1.44 -21.35
C HIS A 323 -7.14 1.92 -20.83
N PRO A 324 -6.01 1.34 -21.26
CA PRO A 324 -4.70 1.72 -20.76
C PRO A 324 -4.33 3.15 -21.18
N LEU A 325 -3.75 3.90 -20.25
CA LEU A 325 -3.33 5.28 -20.43
C LEU A 325 -1.83 5.44 -20.17
N ARG A 326 -1.21 6.36 -20.89
CA ARG A 326 0.08 6.96 -20.56
C ARG A 326 -0.19 8.24 -19.78
N LEU A 327 0.16 8.24 -18.50
CA LEU A 327 0.04 9.39 -17.61
C LEU A 327 1.44 9.96 -17.36
N TRP A 328 1.63 11.24 -17.68
CA TRP A 328 2.80 12.01 -17.29
C TRP A 328 2.43 13.04 -16.23
N LEU A 329 3.23 13.08 -15.17
CA LEU A 329 3.12 14.06 -14.09
C LEU A 329 4.40 14.88 -14.08
N LYS A 330 4.31 16.18 -14.32
CA LYS A 330 5.44 17.12 -14.20
C LYS A 330 5.36 17.82 -12.85
N LEU A 331 6.37 17.59 -12.02
CA LEU A 331 6.58 18.24 -10.73
C LEU A 331 7.53 19.44 -10.92
N PRO A 332 7.09 20.68 -10.68
CA PRO A 332 7.94 21.87 -10.75
C PRO A 332 9.09 21.83 -9.74
N GLN A 333 10.23 22.46 -10.06
CA GLN A 333 11.40 22.50 -9.18
C GLN A 333 11.11 23.19 -7.82
N GLU A 334 10.26 24.22 -7.82
CA GLU A 334 9.86 24.99 -6.63
C GLU A 334 8.70 24.35 -5.85
N ALA A 335 8.19 23.19 -6.30
CA ALA A 335 7.19 22.43 -5.56
C ALA A 335 7.86 21.74 -4.35
N GLY A 336 8.39 22.54 -3.42
CA GLY A 336 8.71 22.10 -2.08
C GLY A 336 7.47 21.46 -1.44
N HIS A 337 7.69 20.57 -0.50
CA HIS A 337 6.62 19.87 0.20
C HIS A 337 5.77 20.87 0.99
N VAL A 338 4.71 21.38 0.37
CA VAL A 338 3.64 22.09 1.06
C VAL A 338 2.65 21.02 1.47
N MET A 339 2.67 20.65 2.75
CA MET A 339 1.54 19.90 3.31
C MET A 339 0.29 20.71 2.97
N PRO A 340 -0.76 20.10 2.37
CA PRO A 340 -1.98 20.82 2.01
C PRO A 340 -2.46 21.67 3.19
N GLU A 341 -2.63 22.97 2.93
CA GLU A 341 -3.17 23.87 3.94
C GLU A 341 -4.50 23.32 4.46
N ASN A 342 -4.50 23.09 5.77
CA ASN A 342 -5.66 22.84 6.60
C ASN A 342 -6.40 21.50 6.47
N LEU A 343 -5.68 20.37 6.29
CA LEU A 343 -6.29 19.04 6.45
C LEU A 343 -6.95 18.85 7.83
N ASN A 344 -6.34 19.38 8.90
CA ASN A 344 -6.92 19.29 10.24
C ASN A 344 -8.29 19.99 10.31
N LEU A 345 -8.45 21.19 9.75
CA LEU A 345 -9.78 21.84 9.70
C LEU A 345 -10.76 21.06 8.82
N LYS A 346 -10.33 20.47 7.71
CA LYS A 346 -11.22 19.61 6.90
C LYS A 346 -11.72 18.41 7.71
N ILE A 347 -10.83 17.77 8.45
CA ILE A 347 -11.16 16.68 9.37
C ILE A 347 -12.13 17.18 10.45
N GLU A 348 -11.85 18.30 11.11
CA GLU A 348 -12.71 18.88 12.15
C GLU A 348 -14.10 19.23 11.62
N ASN A 349 -14.20 19.87 10.45
CA ASN A 349 -15.47 20.20 9.82
C ASN A 349 -16.30 18.94 9.53
N LEU A 350 -15.66 17.89 9.03
CA LEU A 350 -16.32 16.62 8.74
C LEU A 350 -16.81 15.92 10.02
N LEU A 351 -16.02 15.96 11.11
CA LEU A 351 -16.42 15.44 12.41
C LEU A 351 -17.56 16.25 13.03
N ASN A 352 -17.54 17.58 12.88
CA ASN A 352 -18.61 18.47 13.33
C ASN A 352 -19.92 18.22 12.56
N GLU A 353 -19.84 18.00 11.23
CA GLU A 353 -20.99 17.60 10.43
C GLU A 353 -21.59 16.29 10.93
N TYR A 354 -20.75 15.28 11.20
CA TYR A 354 -21.20 14.00 11.76
C TYR A 354 -21.85 14.15 13.13
N GLN A 355 -21.27 14.98 13.99
CA GLN A 355 -21.79 15.26 15.33
C GLN A 355 -23.15 15.96 15.28
N GLY A 356 -23.38 16.84 14.31
CA GLY A 356 -24.62 17.61 14.14
C GLY A 356 -25.81 16.81 13.58
N GLN A 357 -25.60 15.57 13.13
CA GLN A 357 -26.66 14.68 12.65
C GLN A 357 -27.41 14.09 13.85
N VAL A 358 -28.61 14.61 14.12
CA VAL A 358 -29.52 14.14 15.19
C VAL A 358 -30.29 12.91 14.76
#